data_AF-A0A929IYK2-F1
#
_entry.id   AF-A0A929IYK2-F1
#
_cell.length_a   1.000
_cell.length_b   1.000
_cell.length_c   1.000
_cell.angle_alpha   90.00
_cell.angle_beta   90.00
_cell.angle_gamma   90.00
#
_symmetry.space_group_name_H-M   'P 1'
#
loop_
_entity.id
_entity.type
_entity.pdbx_description
1 polymer ?
#
loop_
_entity_poly.entity_id
_entity_poly.type
_entity_poly.pdbx_seq_one_letter_code
_entity_poly.pdbx_strand_id
1 'polypeptide(L)'
;PLRIDGDADRYDHRVDSNHYAQAGDLFRLMDGAAQQRLIDNIVGAMQGVPRDIQERQIAHFTNADPAYGAGVAKGLSIENLGIEDLGI
;
A
#
# COMPACT_ATOMS: atom_id res chain seq x y z
N PRO A 1 -29.87 -6.87 27.74
CA PRO A 1 -28.50 -6.59 28.26
C PRO A 1 -27.47 -7.10 27.23
N LEU A 2 -26.33 -6.40 27.04
CA LEU A 2 -25.26 -6.83 26.14
C LEU A 2 -24.45 -7.95 26.79
N ARG A 3 -24.26 -9.09 26.11
CA ARG A 3 -23.38 -10.16 26.58
C ARG A 3 -21.92 -9.78 26.31
N ILE A 4 -21.06 -10.01 27.31
CA ILE A 4 -19.62 -9.85 27.23
C ILE A 4 -18.99 -11.24 27.35
N ASP A 5 -17.97 -11.51 26.54
CA ASP A 5 -17.21 -12.75 26.50
C ASP A 5 -15.71 -12.43 26.43
N GLY A 6 -14.87 -13.24 27.08
CA GLY A 6 -13.43 -13.01 27.23
C GLY A 6 -13.01 -12.40 28.57
N ASP A 7 -11.73 -12.54 28.88
CA ASP A 7 -11.09 -11.98 30.07
C ASP A 7 -10.77 -10.49 29.91
N ALA A 8 -10.45 -9.81 31.01
CA ALA A 8 -9.92 -8.45 30.93
C ALA A 8 -8.41 -8.51 30.64
N ASP A 9 -8.01 -8.22 29.40
CA ASP A 9 -6.61 -8.19 28.96
C ASP A 9 -6.37 -7.11 27.88
N ARG A 10 -5.10 -6.88 27.52
CA ARG A 10 -4.68 -6.08 26.36
C ARG A 10 -4.62 -6.95 25.11
N TYR A 11 -5.77 -7.17 24.49
CA TYR A 11 -5.87 -7.94 23.26
C TYR A 11 -5.08 -7.29 22.12
N ASP A 12 -4.17 -8.06 21.50
CA ASP A 12 -3.44 -7.63 20.31
C ASP A 12 -4.36 -7.68 19.07
N HIS A 13 -4.63 -6.52 18.49
CA HIS A 13 -5.45 -6.41 17.27
C HIS A 13 -4.72 -6.88 16.01
N ARG A 14 -3.39 -7.06 16.08
CA ARG A 14 -2.57 -7.52 14.95
C ARG A 14 -2.72 -9.02 14.65
N VAL A 15 -3.52 -9.73 15.45
CA VAL A 15 -3.91 -11.12 15.18
C VAL A 15 -4.72 -11.22 13.88
N ASP A 16 -5.48 -10.18 13.53
CA ASP A 16 -6.08 -10.05 12.20
C ASP A 16 -5.06 -9.42 11.25
N SER A 17 -4.49 -10.24 10.36
CA SER A 17 -3.46 -9.84 9.42
C SER A 17 -4.00 -9.37 8.06
N ASN A 18 -5.32 -9.32 7.85
CA ASN A 18 -5.89 -9.00 6.55
C ASN A 18 -5.99 -7.48 6.31
N HIS A 19 -4.84 -6.82 6.22
CA HIS A 19 -4.75 -5.37 6.05
C HIS A 19 -4.93 -4.91 4.60
N TYR A 20 -4.89 -5.83 3.62
CA TYR A 20 -4.75 -5.48 2.21
C TYR A 20 -5.94 -5.86 1.34
N ALA A 21 -6.75 -6.85 1.73
CA ALA A 21 -7.83 -7.33 0.88
C ALA A 21 -8.84 -6.22 0.55
N GLN A 22 -9.30 -5.48 1.56
CA GLN A 22 -10.30 -4.43 1.36
C GLN A 22 -9.80 -3.31 0.42
N ALA A 23 -8.54 -2.91 0.57
CA ALA A 23 -7.93 -1.89 -0.29
C ALA A 23 -7.77 -2.40 -1.73
N GLY A 24 -7.35 -3.66 -1.90
CA GLY A 24 -7.23 -4.29 -3.21
C GLY A 24 -8.58 -4.44 -3.90
N ASP A 25 -9.59 -4.88 -3.17
CA ASP A 25 -10.96 -5.05 -3.69
C ASP A 25 -11.51 -3.70 -4.16
N LEU A 26 -11.33 -2.65 -3.37
CA LEU A 26 -11.71 -1.30 -3.78
C LEU A 26 -11.00 -0.86 -5.07
N PHE A 27 -9.70 -1.08 -5.19
CA PHE A 27 -8.95 -0.75 -6.39
C PHE A 27 -9.44 -1.52 -7.63
N ARG A 28 -9.73 -2.82 -7.48
CA ARG A 28 -10.26 -3.66 -8.57
C ARG A 28 -11.68 -3.30 -9.00
N LEU A 29 -12.47 -2.68 -8.12
CA LEU A 29 -13.81 -2.17 -8.46
C LEU A 29 -13.78 -0.86 -9.26
N MET A 30 -12.67 -0.13 -9.25
CA MET A 30 -12.53 1.13 -9.98
C MET A 30 -12.36 0.89 -11.49
N ASP A 31 -12.92 1.78 -12.30
CA ASP A 31 -12.56 1.85 -13.72
C ASP A 31 -11.12 2.38 -13.90
N GLY A 32 -10.54 2.17 -15.10
CA GLY A 32 -9.16 2.57 -15.37
C GLY A 32 -8.90 4.07 -15.18
N ALA A 33 -9.89 4.93 -15.42
CA ALA A 33 -9.73 6.37 -15.23
C ALA A 33 -9.71 6.75 -13.73
N ALA A 34 -10.52 6.08 -12.91
CA ALA A 34 -10.52 6.23 -11.46
C ALA A 34 -9.24 5.67 -10.84
N GLN A 35 -8.76 4.52 -11.29
CA GLN A 35 -7.46 3.98 -10.89
C GLN A 35 -6.33 4.96 -11.20
N GLN A 36 -6.31 5.53 -12.42
CA GLN A 36 -5.29 6.50 -12.79
C GLN A 36 -5.34 7.75 -11.92
N ARG A 37 -6.53 8.33 -11.67
CA ARG A 37 -6.67 9.49 -10.76
C ARG A 37 -6.18 9.19 -9.35
N LEU A 38 -6.48 8.00 -8.82
CA LEU A 38 -6.00 7.59 -7.50
C LEU A 38 -4.47 7.51 -7.48
N ILE A 39 -3.87 6.87 -8.48
CA ILE A 39 -2.42 6.76 -8.63
C ILE A 39 -1.78 8.15 -8.72
N ASP A 40 -2.28 9.04 -9.58
CA ASP A 40 -1.74 10.38 -9.78
C ASP A 40 -1.78 11.22 -8.50
N ASN A 41 -2.88 11.14 -7.75
CA ASN A 41 -3.01 11.82 -6.46
C ASN A 41 -1.97 11.34 -5.45
N ILE A 42 -1.74 10.02 -5.39
CA ILE A 42 -0.74 9.43 -4.48
C ILE A 42 0.67 9.84 -4.91
N VAL A 43 0.98 9.76 -6.20
CA VAL A 43 2.28 10.18 -6.74
C VAL A 43 2.56 11.64 -6.39
N GLY A 44 1.57 12.53 -6.56
CA GLY A 44 1.66 13.93 -6.18
C GLY A 44 1.88 14.13 -4.67
N ALA A 45 1.13 13.41 -3.84
CA ALA A 45 1.24 13.49 -2.38
C ALA A 45 2.58 12.95 -1.84
N MET A 46 3.21 12.02 -2.57
CA MET A 46 4.48 11.41 -2.18
C MET A 46 5.71 12.21 -2.66
N GLN A 47 5.54 13.31 -3.39
CA GLN A 47 6.65 14.18 -3.78
C GLN A 47 7.36 14.75 -2.54
N GLY A 48 8.69 14.64 -2.50
CA GLY A 48 9.51 15.10 -1.38
C GLY A 48 9.53 14.17 -0.16
N VAL A 49 8.77 13.08 -0.17
CA VAL A 49 8.88 12.02 0.85
C VAL A 49 10.21 11.25 0.65
N PRO A 50 10.93 10.89 1.72
CA PRO A 50 12.13 10.06 1.63
C PRO A 50 11.92 8.75 0.83
N ARG A 51 12.95 8.35 0.08
CA ARG A 51 12.90 7.20 -0.83
C ARG A 51 12.47 5.91 -0.14
N ASP A 52 13.05 5.62 1.02
CA ASP A 52 12.77 4.40 1.77
C ASP A 52 11.30 4.33 2.27
N ILE A 53 10.69 5.48 2.53
CA ILE A 53 9.27 5.57 2.89
C ILE A 53 8.39 5.35 1.66
N GLN A 54 8.76 5.90 0.50
CA GLN A 54 8.06 5.65 -0.77
C GLN A 54 8.09 4.17 -1.14
N GLU A 55 9.23 3.50 -1.01
CA GLU A 55 9.40 2.07 -1.28
C GLU A 55 8.52 1.21 -0.35
N ARG A 56 8.51 1.50 0.96
CA ARG A 56 7.61 0.83 1.92
C ARG A 56 6.15 1.00 1.54
N GLN A 57 5.75 2.21 1.16
CA GLN A 57 4.37 2.50 0.77
C GLN A 57 3.98 1.77 -0.52
N ILE A 58 4.87 1.72 -1.51
CA ILE A 58 4.69 0.92 -2.73
C ILE A 58 4.50 -0.56 -2.38
N ALA A 59 5.29 -1.11 -1.46
CA ALA A 59 5.13 -2.50 -1.03
C ALA A 59 3.73 -2.78 -0.45
N HIS A 60 3.17 -1.85 0.34
CA HIS A 60 1.79 -1.97 0.83
C HIS A 60 0.76 -1.93 -0.30
N PHE A 61 0.93 -1.06 -1.29
CA PHE A 61 0.03 -1.03 -2.46
C PHE A 61 0.14 -2.29 -3.31
N THR A 62 1.35 -2.83 -3.51
CA THR A 62 1.57 -4.11 -4.20
C THR A 62 0.91 -5.28 -3.47
N ASN A 63 0.94 -5.30 -2.13
CA ASN A 63 0.25 -6.32 -1.33
C ASN A 63 -1.29 -6.23 -1.46
N ALA A 64 -1.83 -5.03 -1.74
CA ALA A 64 -3.25 -4.84 -2.02
C ALA A 64 -3.61 -5.26 -3.46
N ASP A 65 -2.82 -4.82 -4.43
CA ASP A 65 -2.91 -5.21 -5.84
C ASP A 65 -1.60 -4.91 -6.60
N PRO A 66 -1.03 -5.86 -7.37
CA PRO A 66 0.22 -5.64 -8.11
C PRO A 66 0.16 -4.47 -9.11
N ALA A 67 -0.98 -4.25 -9.78
CA ALA A 67 -1.12 -3.16 -10.74
C ALA A 67 -1.17 -1.80 -10.03
N TYR A 68 -1.73 -1.77 -8.82
CA TYR A 68 -1.78 -0.56 -7.99
C TYR A 68 -0.37 -0.14 -7.56
N GLY A 69 0.40 -1.07 -6.99
CA GLY A 69 1.78 -0.82 -6.61
C GLY A 69 2.65 -0.41 -7.78
N ALA A 70 2.55 -1.10 -8.92
CA ALA A 70 3.29 -0.77 -10.14
C ALA A 70 2.94 0.63 -10.67
N GLY A 71 1.67 1.02 -10.69
CA GLY A 71 1.23 2.34 -11.14
C GLY A 71 1.85 3.48 -10.31
N VAL A 72 1.86 3.32 -8.98
CA VAL A 72 2.49 4.29 -8.07
C VAL A 72 4.01 4.31 -8.24
N ALA A 73 4.65 3.13 -8.33
CA ALA A 73 6.09 3.01 -8.53
C ALA A 73 6.55 3.70 -9.83
N LYS A 74 5.81 3.50 -10.92
CA LYS A 74 6.04 4.17 -12.20
C LYS A 74 5.94 5.68 -12.08
N GLY A 75 4.88 6.19 -11.46
CA GLY A 75 4.69 7.64 -11.29
C GLY A 75 5.76 8.29 -10.44
N LEU A 76 6.36 7.55 -9.50
CA LEU A 76 7.49 8.01 -8.68
C LEU A 76 8.86 7.74 -9.30
N SER A 77 8.91 7.10 -10.48
CA SER A 77 10.16 6.68 -11.15
C SER A 77 11.03 5.77 -10.27
N ILE A 78 10.39 4.84 -9.57
CA ILE A 78 11.03 3.83 -8.69
C ILE A 78 11.12 2.46 -9.41
N GLU A 79 10.74 2.40 -10.69
CA GLU A 79 10.95 1.21 -11.53
C GLU A 79 12.44 1.06 -11.87
N ASN A 80 13.17 0.32 -11.03
CA ASN A 80 14.44 -0.33 -11.39
C ASN A 80 15.69 0.58 -11.56
N LEU A 81 15.95 1.49 -10.61
CA LEU A 81 17.29 2.06 -10.41
C LEU A 81 17.97 1.36 -9.23
N GLY A 82 18.84 0.37 -9.51
CA GLY A 82 19.85 -0.08 -8.56
C GLY A 82 19.86 -1.55 -8.13
N ILE A 83 19.77 -2.53 -9.05
CA ILE A 83 20.52 -3.80 -8.84
C ILE A 83 22.03 -3.57 -9.09
N GLU A 84 22.42 -2.42 -9.66
CA GLU A 84 23.83 -2.07 -9.90
C GLU A 84 24.43 -1.10 -8.86
N ASP A 85 23.62 -0.52 -7.95
CA ASP A 85 24.05 0.55 -7.05
C ASP A 85 24.30 0.08 -5.60
N LEU A 86 24.28 -1.23 -5.35
CA LEU A 86 24.56 -1.78 -4.02
C LEU A 86 26.03 -2.02 -3.71
N GLY A 87 26.96 -1.95 -4.68
CA GLY A 87 28.39 -1.94 -4.38
C GLY A 87 28.87 -3.00 -3.37
N ILE A 88 28.23 -4.18 -3.34
CA ILE A 88 28.64 -5.38 -2.61
C ILE A 88 28.76 -6.54 -3.59
#